data_AF-A0A7C7RTK1-F1
#
_entry.id   AF-A0A7C7RTK1-F1
#
_cell.length_a   1.000
_cell.length_b   1.000
_cell.length_c   1.000
_cell.angle_alpha   90.00
_cell.angle_beta   90.00
_cell.angle_gamma   90.00
#
_symmetry.space_group_name_H-M   'P 1'
#
loop_
_entity.id
_entity.type
_entity.pdbx_description
1 polymer ?
#
loop_
_entity_poly.entity_id
_entity_poly.type
_entity_poly.pdbx_seq_one_letter_code
_entity_poly.pdbx_strand_id
1 'polypeptide(L)' 'MNPASREKNAFEMLAEPVRKLVEEKGFLTPTDPQGKAIKPILEGKNVLLIAATGTGKTEA' A
#
# COMPACT_ATOMS: atom_id res chain seq x y z
N MET A 1 -8.02 8.94 25.56
CA MET A 1 -7.54 8.76 24.17
C MET A 1 -7.05 7.34 24.03
N ASN A 2 -7.78 6.50 23.28
CA ASN A 2 -7.38 5.12 23.04
C ASN A 2 -6.27 5.11 21.97
N PRO A 3 -5.07 4.57 22.21
CA PRO A 3 -4.04 4.43 21.18
C PRO A 3 -4.37 3.23 20.27
N ALA A 4 -5.62 3.14 19.81
CA ALA A 4 -6.07 2.10 18.92
C ALA A 4 -5.38 2.31 17.57
N SER A 5 -4.36 1.49 17.33
CA SER A 5 -3.82 1.09 16.03
C SER A 5 -3.79 2.22 14.99
N ARG A 6 -2.67 2.95 14.90
CA ARG A 6 -2.29 3.50 13.60
C ARG A 6 -2.26 2.31 12.65
N GLU A 7 -3.19 2.25 11.68
CA GLU A 7 -3.06 1.31 10.58
C GLU A 7 -1.64 1.48 10.02
N LYS A 8 -0.88 0.39 10.05
CA LYS A 8 0.49 0.41 9.57
C LYS A 8 0.45 0.80 8.10
N ASN A 9 1.11 1.88 7.73
CA ASN A 9 1.17 2.35 6.35
C ASN A 9 1.71 1.20 5.49
N ALA A 10 0.95 0.75 4.49
CA ALA A 10 1.32 -0.42 3.69
C ALA A 10 2.67 -0.24 2.98
N PHE A 11 3.07 0.99 2.68
CA PHE A 11 4.38 1.30 2.11
C PHE A 11 5.54 0.91 3.05
N GLU A 12 5.33 0.88 4.37
CA GLU A 12 6.37 0.44 5.31
C GLU A 12 6.81 -1.02 5.08
N MET A 13 5.95 -1.84 4.47
CA MET A 13 6.23 -3.25 4.16
C MET A 13 7.07 -3.44 2.89
N LEU A 14 7.19 -2.41 2.06
CA LEU A 14 7.94 -2.48 0.81
C LEU A 14 9.45 -2.45 1.07
N ALA A 15 10.22 -2.97 0.10
CA ALA A 15 11.67 -2.90 0.13
C ALA A 15 12.17 -1.45 0.19
N GLU A 16 13.28 -1.22 0.90
CA GLU A 16 13.83 0.12 1.12
C GLU A 16 13.98 0.98 -0.15
N PRO A 17 14.47 0.46 -1.30
CA PRO A 17 14.56 1.25 -2.51
C PRO A 17 13.20 1.77 -3.01
N VAL A 18 12.15 0.95 -2.87
CA VAL A 18 10.79 1.32 -3.30
C VAL A 18 10.22 2.38 -2.36
N ARG A 19 10.43 2.24 -1.04
CA ARG A 19 9.97 3.25 -0.06
C ARG A 19 10.58 4.62 -0.32
N LYS A 20 11.88 4.68 -0.58
CA LYS A 20 12.59 5.93 -0.93
C LYS A 20 11.98 6.59 -2.17
N LEU A 21 11.75 5.82 -3.23
CA LEU A 21 11.16 6.34 -4.47
C LEU A 21 9.72 6.84 -4.27
N VAL A 22 8.92 6.14 -3.48
CA VAL A 22 7.54 6.50 -3.16
C VAL A 22 7.50 7.80 -2.35
N GLU A 23 8.40 7.95 -1.37
CA GLU A 23 8.58 9.18 -0.59
C GLU A 23 9.08 10.36 -1.44
N GLU A 24 10.09 10.15 -2.28
CA GLU A 24 10.63 11.16 -3.21
C GLU A 24 9.57 11.69 -4.18
N LYS A 25 8.63 10.83 -4.59
CA LYS A 25 7.49 11.22 -5.43
C LYS A 25 6.34 11.88 -4.65
N GLY A 26 6.45 11.99 -3.34
CA GLY A 26 5.42 12.60 -2.48
C GLY A 26 4.22 11.69 -2.19
N PHE A 27 4.33 10.38 -2.42
CA PHE A 27 3.28 9.43 -2.09
C PHE A 27 3.40 9.01 -0.63
N LEU A 28 2.83 9.81 0.27
CA LEU A 28 2.98 9.62 1.72
C LEU A 28 2.16 8.44 2.27
N THR A 29 1.05 8.10 1.62
CA THR A 29 0.09 7.08 2.06
C THR A 29 -0.44 6.28 0.88
N PRO A 30 -0.65 4.96 1.03
CA PRO A 30 -1.22 4.13 -0.02
C PRO A 30 -2.65 4.57 -0.32
N THR A 31 -3.06 4.41 -1.58
CA THR A 31 -4.48 4.51 -1.92
C THR A 31 -5.25 3.33 -1.34
N ASP A 32 -6.57 3.46 -1.26
CA ASP A 32 -7.45 2.41 -0.73
C ASP A 32 -7.21 1.01 -1.36
N PRO A 33 -7.10 0.85 -2.69
CA PRO A 33 -6.76 -0.46 -3.28
C PRO A 33 -5.34 -0.94 -2.94
N GLN A 34 -4.35 -0.05 -2.87
CA GLN A 34 -2.97 -0.40 -2.49
C GLN A 34 -2.90 -0.90 -1.05
N GLY A 35 -3.55 -0.20 -0.12
CA GLY A 35 -3.60 -0.58 1.30
C GLY A 35 -4.21 -1.96 1.52
N LYS A 36 -5.20 -2.34 0.69
CA LYS A 36 -5.86 -3.65 0.73
C LYS A 36 -5.05 -4.76 0.06
N ALA A 37 -4.23 -4.44 -0.94
CA ALA A 37 -3.57 -5.43 -1.79
C ALA A 37 -2.10 -5.72 -1.43
N ILE A 38 -1.32 -4.71 -1.00
CA ILE A 38 0.12 -4.87 -0.78
C ILE A 38 0.43 -6.00 0.21
N LYS A 39 -0.24 -6.02 1.36
CA LYS A 39 0.00 -7.05 2.39
C LYS A 39 -0.25 -8.48 1.87
N PRO A 40 -1.45 -8.85 1.36
CA PRO A 40 -1.67 -10.20 0.87
C PRO A 40 -0.79 -10.57 -0.34
N ILE A 41 -0.42 -9.60 -1.20
CA ILE A 41 0.54 -9.83 -2.30
C ILE A 41 1.92 -10.21 -1.73
N LEU A 42 2.44 -9.45 -0.76
CA LEU A 42 3.73 -9.75 -0.11
C LEU A 42 3.72 -11.07 0.67
N GLU A 43 2.55 -11.50 1.16
CA GLU A 43 2.36 -12.82 1.77
C GLU A 43 2.31 -13.97 0.74
N GLY A 44 2.42 -13.69 -0.57
CA GLY A 44 2.41 -14.67 -1.65
C GLY A 44 1.02 -15.21 -1.99
N LYS A 45 -0.05 -14.49 -1.62
CA LYS A 45 -1.43 -14.91 -1.92
C LYS A 45 -1.83 -14.49 -3.33
N ASN A 46 -2.73 -15.27 -3.93
CA ASN A 46 -3.45 -14.85 -5.13
C ASN A 46 -4.50 -13.80 -4.74
N VAL A 47 -4.48 -12.64 -5.39
CA VAL A 47 -5.37 -11.50 -5.08
C VAL A 47 -6.16 -11.11 -6.32
N LEU A 48 -7.49 -11.06 -6.19
CA LEU A 48 -8.38 -10.43 -7.17
C LEU A 48 -8.72 -9.01 -6.67
N LEU A 49 -8.08 -8.01 -7.26
CA LEU A 49 -8.29 -6.59 -6.91
C LEU A 49 -9.26 -5.93 -7.90
N ILE A 50 -10.45 -5.54 -7.42
CA ILE A 50 -11.45 -4.81 -8.21
C ILE A 50 -11.55 -3.38 -7.70
N ALA A 51 -11.18 -2.42 -8.55
CA ALA A 51 -11.25 -0.99 -8.26
C ALA A 51 -11.44 -0.18 -9.56
N ALA A 52 -11.92 1.06 -9.44
CA ALA A 52 -12.08 1.95 -10.59
C ALA A 52 -10.74 2.26 -11.28
N THR A 53 -10.79 2.80 -12.50
CA THR A 53 -9.60 3.33 -13.15
C THR A 53 -9.10 4.58 -12.43
N GLY A 54 -7.78 4.81 -12.42
CA GLY A 54 -7.17 5.98 -11.76
C GLY A 54 -7.06 5.91 -10.24
N THR A 55 -7.44 4.81 -9.58
CA THR A 55 -7.39 4.70 -8.11
C THR A 55 -6.09 4.07 -7.57
N GLY A 56 -5.09 3.84 -8.42
CA GLY A 56 -3.80 3.26 -8.00
C GLY A 56 -3.75 1.73 -7.95
N LYS A 57 -4.66 1.02 -8.66
CA LYS A 57 -4.71 -0.45 -8.67
C LYS A 57 -3.56 -1.13 -9.43
N THR A 58 -2.84 -0.39 -10.29
CA THR A 58 -1.73 -0.93 -11.09
C THR A 58 -0.42 -0.93 -10.30
N GLU A 59 -0.29 0.01 -9.37
CA GLU A 59 0.86 0.22 -8.49
C GLU A 59 0.77 -0.56 -7.17
N ALA A 60 -0.35 -1.26 -6.96
CA ALA A 60 -0.64 -2.07 -5.78
C ALA A 60 0.07 -3.42 -5.83
#